data_AF-A0A6C0DT98-F1
#
_entry.id   AF-A0A6C0DT98-F1
#
_cell.length_a   1.000
_cell.length_b   1.000
_cell.length_c   1.000
_cell.angle_alpha   90.00
_cell.angle_beta   90.00
_cell.angle_gamma   90.00
#
_symmetry.space_group_name_H-M   'P 1'
#
loop_
_entity.id
_entity.type
_entity.pdbx_description
1 polymer ?
#
loop_
_entity_poly.entity_id
_entity_poly.type
_entity_poly.pdbx_seq_one_letter_code
_entity_poly.pdbx_strand_id
1 'polypeptide(L)'
;MAESIAKTILRASPSPASLFQMVLIGMLASVTFGTIDALNFLLIEGPMEAFWRKTGLLDEKTIPLVNGGTAAAISIFLALYIEEYLHARYAMFKHPAIDAVGIILGTCLVILGYKLYLRHKAKKAAAAAAATNA
;
A
#
# COMPACT_ATOMS: atom_id res chain seq x y z
N MET A 1 -1.05 35.39 -34.60
CA MET A 1 -1.45 33.96 -34.46
C MET A 1 -0.66 33.25 -33.37
N ALA A 2 0.68 33.35 -33.33
CA ALA A 2 1.53 32.77 -32.28
C ALA A 2 1.22 33.26 -30.85
N GLU A 3 0.91 34.56 -30.67
CA GLU A 3 0.52 35.12 -29.36
C GLU A 3 -0.77 34.54 -28.78
N SER A 4 -1.74 34.19 -29.64
CA SER A 4 -3.02 33.62 -29.22
C SER A 4 -2.86 32.18 -28.75
N ILE A 5 -1.96 31.42 -29.39
CA ILE A 5 -1.60 30.05 -28.98
C ILE A 5 -0.82 30.09 -27.66
N ALA A 6 0.16 30.99 -27.52
CA ALA A 6 0.92 31.15 -26.27
C ALA A 6 0.03 31.55 -25.08
N LYS A 7 -0.94 32.46 -25.27
CA LYS A 7 -1.91 32.83 -24.23
C LYS A 7 -2.86 31.69 -23.85
N THR A 8 -3.19 30.83 -24.81
CA THR A 8 -4.05 29.65 -24.57
C THR A 8 -3.29 28.56 -23.81
N ILE A 9 -2.01 28.35 -24.13
CA ILE A 9 -1.11 27.43 -23.42
C ILE A 9 -0.79 27.93 -22.00
N LEU A 10 -0.54 29.23 -21.82
CA LEU A 10 -0.30 29.85 -20.51
C LEU A 10 -1.55 29.84 -19.61
N ARG A 11 -2.76 29.86 -20.18
CA ARG A 11 -4.02 29.69 -19.42
C ARG A 11 -4.38 28.24 -19.10
N ALA A 12 -3.78 27.28 -19.80
CA ALA A 12 -3.98 25.85 -19.57
C ALA A 12 -2.99 25.27 -18.54
N SER A 13 -2.02 26.07 -18.07
CA SER A 13 -1.10 25.65 -17.03
C SER A 13 -1.86 25.52 -15.70
N PRO A 14 -1.88 24.33 -15.07
CA PRO A 14 -2.54 24.18 -13.77
C PRO A 14 -1.95 25.19 -12.79
N SER A 15 -2.82 25.86 -12.03
CA SER A 15 -2.36 26.76 -10.97
C SER A 15 -1.46 25.98 -9.99
N PRO A 16 -0.49 26.63 -9.34
CA PRO A 16 0.35 25.97 -8.33
C PRO A 16 -0.48 25.30 -7.21
N ALA A 17 -1.65 25.86 -6.88
CA ALA A 17 -2.60 25.25 -5.95
C ALA A 17 -3.19 23.93 -6.48
N SER A 18 -3.52 23.86 -7.78
CA SER A 18 -3.95 22.60 -8.40
C SER A 18 -2.81 21.59 -8.51
N LEU A 19 -1.58 22.00 -8.87
CA LEU A 19 -0.43 21.09 -8.91
C LEU A 19 -0.15 20.44 -7.55
N PHE A 20 -0.22 21.22 -6.48
CA PHE A 20 -0.06 20.71 -5.13
C PHE A 20 -1.13 19.67 -4.77
N GLN A 21 -2.40 19.92 -5.13
CA GLN A 21 -3.49 18.96 -4.92
C GLN A 21 -3.26 17.66 -5.71
N MET A 22 -2.80 17.75 -6.96
CA MET A 22 -2.50 16.58 -7.81
C MET A 22 -1.41 15.69 -7.18
N VAL A 23 -0.38 16.32 -6.61
CA VAL A 23 0.71 15.62 -5.91
C VAL A 23 0.22 14.98 -4.61
N LEU A 24 -0.58 15.69 -3.81
CA LEU A 24 -1.13 15.14 -2.56
C LEU A 24 -2.04 13.94 -2.81
N ILE A 25 -2.88 13.99 -3.84
CA ILE A 25 -3.77 12.87 -4.19
C ILE A 25 -2.96 11.67 -4.67
N GLY A 26 -1.93 11.88 -5.50
CA GLY A 26 -1.02 10.81 -5.92
C GLY A 26 -0.26 10.18 -4.75
N MET A 27 0.20 11.01 -3.80
CA MET A 27 0.85 10.53 -2.58
C MET A 27 -0.11 9.72 -1.69
N LEU A 28 -1.35 10.16 -1.53
CA LEU A 28 -2.37 9.44 -0.77
C LEU A 28 -2.71 8.09 -1.42
N ALA A 29 -2.81 8.07 -2.76
CA ALA A 29 -3.06 6.85 -3.52
C ALA A 29 -1.95 5.81 -3.31
N SER A 30 -0.69 6.23 -3.43
CA SER A 30 0.48 5.35 -3.25
C SER A 30 0.65 4.88 -1.80
N VAL A 31 0.33 5.71 -0.80
CA VAL A 31 0.26 5.28 0.62
C VAL A 31 -0.83 4.22 0.83
N THR A 32 -2.00 4.43 0.24
CA THR A 32 -3.11 3.47 0.32
C THR A 32 -2.70 2.14 -0.31
N PHE A 33 -2.04 2.18 -1.47
CA PHE A 33 -1.51 1.00 -2.12
C PHE A 33 -0.47 0.26 -1.26
N GLY A 34 0.55 0.95 -0.74
CA GLY A 34 1.55 0.32 0.15
C GLY A 34 0.96 -0.27 1.43
N THR A 35 -0.14 0.31 1.92
CA THR A 35 -0.91 -0.22 3.06
C THR A 35 -1.61 -1.52 2.69
N ILE A 36 -2.33 -1.56 1.55
CA ILE A 36 -3.02 -2.76 1.06
C ILE A 36 -2.03 -3.89 0.81
N ASP A 37 -0.89 -3.58 0.19
CA ASP A 37 0.14 -4.58 -0.12
C ASP A 37 0.71 -5.21 1.15
N ALA A 38 1.09 -4.39 2.13
CA ALA A 38 1.60 -4.87 3.41
C ALA A 38 0.55 -5.68 4.20
N LEU A 39 -0.74 -5.32 4.11
CA LEU A 39 -1.82 -6.08 4.73
C LEU A 39 -2.03 -7.44 4.04
N ASN A 40 -2.02 -7.48 2.71
CA ASN A 40 -2.11 -8.73 1.96
C ASN A 40 -0.97 -9.66 2.35
N PHE A 41 0.26 -9.15 2.41
CA PHE A 41 1.41 -9.91 2.86
C PHE A 41 1.19 -10.51 4.26
N LEU A 42 0.82 -9.67 5.24
CA LEU A 42 0.60 -10.13 6.63
C LEU A 42 -0.55 -11.12 6.80
N LEU A 43 -1.63 -10.98 6.03
CA LEU A 43 -2.84 -11.76 6.21
C LEU A 43 -2.92 -13.02 5.34
N ILE A 44 -2.32 -13.00 4.16
CA ILE A 44 -2.47 -14.06 3.15
C ILE A 44 -1.30 -15.05 3.21
N GLU A 45 -0.08 -14.58 3.49
CA GLU A 45 1.12 -15.40 3.41
C GLU A 45 1.04 -16.63 4.32
N GLY A 46 0.68 -16.45 5.58
CA GLY A 46 0.58 -17.54 6.56
C GLY A 46 -0.46 -18.61 6.19
N PRO A 47 -1.73 -18.24 5.91
CA PRO A 47 -2.74 -19.19 5.45
C PRO A 47 -2.37 -19.92 4.14
N MET A 48 -1.78 -19.21 3.17
CA MET A 48 -1.33 -19.84 1.92
C MET A 48 -0.18 -20.80 2.15
N GLU A 49 0.80 -20.44 2.98
CA GLU A 49 1.89 -21.35 3.35
C GLU A 49 1.36 -22.64 3.99
N ALA A 50 0.43 -22.52 4.94
CA ALA A 50 -0.21 -23.68 5.56
C ALA A 50 -0.97 -24.55 4.54
N PHE A 51 -1.64 -23.92 3.56
CA PHE A 51 -2.31 -24.62 2.47
C PHE A 51 -1.33 -25.42 1.59
N TRP A 52 -0.22 -24.81 1.16
CA TRP A 52 0.77 -25.48 0.33
C TRP A 52 1.49 -26.61 1.06
N ARG A 53 1.84 -26.39 2.33
CA ARG A 53 2.43 -27.43 3.20
C ARG A 53 1.48 -28.61 3.39
N LYS A 54 0.17 -28.36 3.52
CA LYS A 54 -0.84 -29.41 3.68
C LYS A 54 -1.06 -30.21 2.40
N THR A 55 -1.00 -29.57 1.24
CA THR A 55 -1.19 -30.24 -0.06
C THR A 55 0.03 -31.04 -0.50
N GLY A 56 1.23 -30.67 -0.03
CA GLY A 56 2.49 -31.35 -0.40
C GLY A 56 2.86 -31.20 -1.87
N LEU A 57 2.25 -30.26 -2.58
CA LEU A 57 2.43 -30.04 -4.02
C LEU A 57 3.69 -29.23 -4.35
N LEU A 58 4.20 -28.47 -3.39
CA LEU A 58 5.36 -27.58 -3.55
C LEU A 58 6.43 -27.89 -2.51
N ASP A 59 7.69 -27.72 -2.88
CA ASP A 59 8.81 -27.83 -1.96
C ASP A 59 8.98 -26.55 -1.13
N GLU A 60 9.67 -26.69 0.00
CA GLU A 60 9.93 -25.62 0.99
C GLU A 60 10.52 -24.33 0.40
N LYS A 61 11.27 -24.42 -0.71
CA LYS A 61 11.89 -23.24 -1.35
C LYS A 61 10.94 -22.55 -2.31
N THR A 62 10.03 -23.30 -2.94
CA THR A 62 9.07 -22.76 -3.91
C THR A 62 7.86 -22.12 -3.24
N ILE A 63 7.42 -22.63 -2.08
CA ILE A 63 6.29 -22.07 -1.31
C ILE A 63 6.41 -20.55 -1.08
N PRO A 64 7.51 -20.02 -0.53
CA PRO A 64 7.63 -18.57 -0.31
C PRO A 64 7.64 -17.77 -1.63
N LEU A 65 8.20 -18.32 -2.73
CA LEU A 65 8.15 -17.66 -4.04
C LEU A 65 6.71 -17.56 -4.57
N VAL A 66 5.95 -18.65 -4.49
CA VAL A 66 4.54 -18.68 -4.97
C VAL A 66 3.66 -17.78 -4.11
N ASN A 67 3.85 -17.80 -2.79
CA ASN A 67 3.12 -16.93 -1.87
C ASN A 67 3.42 -15.46 -2.12
N GLY A 68 4.70 -15.09 -2.18
CA GLY A 68 5.12 -13.72 -2.46
C GLY A 68 4.63 -13.24 -3.83
N GLY A 69 4.76 -14.07 -4.87
CA GLY A 69 4.28 -13.76 -6.21
C GLY A 69 2.76 -13.59 -6.28
N THR A 70 2.01 -14.45 -5.59
CA THR A 70 0.54 -14.35 -5.54
C THR A 70 0.08 -13.11 -4.78
N ALA A 71 0.67 -12.85 -3.61
CA ALA A 71 0.37 -11.65 -2.82
C ALA A 71 0.67 -10.38 -3.62
N ALA A 72 1.85 -10.31 -4.26
CA ALA A 72 2.22 -9.18 -5.11
C ALA A 72 1.26 -9.00 -6.30
N ALA A 73 0.86 -10.09 -6.96
CA ALA A 73 -0.10 -10.03 -8.07
C ALA A 73 -1.46 -9.47 -7.64
N ILE A 74 -1.98 -9.92 -6.49
CA ILE A 74 -3.23 -9.40 -5.92
C ILE A 74 -3.09 -7.92 -5.59
N SER A 75 -1.99 -7.52 -4.97
CA SER A 75 -1.73 -6.12 -4.64
C SER A 75 -1.65 -5.26 -5.90
N ILE A 76 -0.91 -5.67 -6.92
CA ILE A 76 -0.81 -4.95 -8.20
C ILE A 76 -2.18 -4.82 -8.86
N PHE A 77 -2.97 -5.89 -8.88
CA PHE A 77 -4.34 -5.85 -9.42
C PHE A 77 -5.21 -4.81 -8.69
N LEU A 78 -5.16 -4.78 -7.36
CA LEU A 78 -5.87 -3.77 -6.56
C LEU A 78 -5.33 -2.37 -6.80
N ALA A 79 -4.01 -2.22 -6.99
CA ALA A 79 -3.35 -0.95 -7.29
C ALA A 79 -3.90 -0.35 -8.57
N LEU A 80 -3.91 -1.15 -9.65
CA LEU A 80 -4.40 -0.73 -10.97
C LEU A 80 -5.86 -0.31 -10.89
N TYR A 81 -6.69 -1.06 -10.17
CA TYR A 81 -8.10 -0.72 -9.99
C TYR A 81 -8.31 0.61 -9.24
N ILE A 82 -7.58 0.83 -8.15
CA ILE A 82 -7.64 2.07 -7.37
C ILE A 82 -7.12 3.25 -8.19
N GLU A 83 -6.02 3.04 -8.91
CA GLU A 83 -5.39 4.05 -9.75
C GLU A 83 -6.30 4.49 -10.89
N GLU A 84 -6.94 3.55 -11.59
CA GLU A 84 -7.94 3.85 -12.63
C GLU A 84 -9.13 4.63 -12.07
N TYR A 85 -9.66 4.20 -10.92
CA TYR A 85 -10.78 4.87 -10.25
C TYR A 85 -10.43 6.32 -9.86
N LEU A 86 -9.22 6.55 -9.34
CA LEU A 86 -8.77 7.88 -8.96
C LEU A 86 -8.46 8.75 -10.18
N HIS A 87 -7.87 8.19 -11.24
CA HIS A 87 -7.59 8.92 -12.49
C HIS A 87 -8.86 9.42 -13.17
N ALA A 88 -9.94 8.66 -13.08
CA ALA A 88 -11.24 9.07 -13.64
C ALA A 88 -11.85 10.27 -12.90
N ARG A 89 -11.47 10.51 -11.64
CA ARG A 89 -12.05 11.56 -10.78
C ARG A 89 -11.12 12.74 -10.51
N TYR A 90 -9.82 12.51 -10.55
CA TYR A 90 -8.80 13.48 -10.20
C TYR A 90 -7.70 13.45 -11.25
N ALA A 91 -7.25 14.63 -11.67
CA ALA A 91 -6.04 14.72 -12.46
C ALA A 91 -4.86 14.38 -11.51
N MET A 92 -4.33 13.17 -11.58
CA MET A 92 -3.21 12.76 -10.72
C MET A 92 -1.88 13.00 -11.41
N PHE A 93 -0.89 13.46 -10.64
CA PHE A 93 0.48 13.56 -11.10
C PHE A 93 1.18 12.22 -10.88
N LYS A 94 1.44 11.48 -11.96
CA LYS A 94 2.22 10.23 -11.90
C LYS A 94 3.70 10.54 -11.89
N HIS A 95 4.40 10.10 -10.85
CA HIS A 95 5.85 10.16 -10.81
C HIS A 95 6.40 8.97 -10.01
N PRO A 96 7.28 8.14 -10.60
CA PRO A 96 7.78 6.93 -9.95
C PRO A 96 8.38 7.16 -8.56
N ALA A 97 9.03 8.30 -8.35
CA ALA A 97 9.58 8.65 -7.04
C ALA A 97 8.51 8.94 -5.97
N ILE A 98 7.39 9.59 -6.35
CA ILE A 98 6.28 9.86 -5.43
C ILE A 98 5.59 8.55 -5.07
N ASP A 99 5.38 7.69 -6.07
CA ASP A 99 4.78 6.37 -5.87
C ASP A 99 5.61 5.51 -4.92
N ALA A 100 6.93 5.45 -5.14
CA ALA A 100 7.86 4.73 -4.27
C ALA A 100 7.82 5.26 -2.83
N VAL A 101 7.84 6.58 -2.63
CA VAL A 101 7.76 7.18 -1.29
C VAL A 101 6.43 6.84 -0.61
N GLY A 102 5.32 6.94 -1.33
CA GLY A 102 4.00 6.59 -0.78
C GLY A 102 3.92 5.12 -0.40
N ILE A 103 4.39 4.22 -1.25
CA ILE A 103 4.44 2.77 -0.95
C ILE A 103 5.23 2.51 0.33
N ILE A 104 6.46 3.05 0.43
CA ILE A 104 7.31 2.88 1.62
C ILE A 104 6.60 3.40 2.87
N LEU A 105 5.98 4.58 2.80
CA LEU A 105 5.24 5.15 3.93
C LEU A 105 4.05 4.28 4.33
N GLY A 106 3.27 3.79 3.37
CA GLY A 106 2.15 2.87 3.61
C GLY A 106 2.60 1.59 4.30
N THR A 107 3.66 0.96 3.79
CA THR A 107 4.24 -0.25 4.40
C THR A 107 4.75 0.03 5.82
N CYS A 108 5.46 1.14 6.04
CA CYS A 108 5.92 1.53 7.37
C CYS A 108 4.76 1.73 8.35
N LEU A 109 3.65 2.34 7.93
CA LEU A 109 2.46 2.52 8.78
C LEU A 109 1.90 1.17 9.26
N VAL A 110 1.77 0.20 8.35
CA VAL A 110 1.28 -1.14 8.69
C VAL A 110 2.22 -1.85 9.65
N ILE A 111 3.53 -1.85 9.38
CA ILE A 111 4.53 -2.52 10.23
C ILE A 111 4.54 -1.91 11.64
N LEU A 112 4.55 -0.57 11.75
CA LEU A 112 4.54 0.12 13.03
C LEU A 112 3.24 -0.13 13.79
N GLY A 113 2.10 -0.03 13.11
CA GLY A 113 0.79 -0.33 13.68
C GLY A 113 0.72 -1.75 14.23
N TYR A 114 1.22 -2.73 13.47
CA TYR A 114 1.26 -4.13 13.88
C TYR A 114 2.17 -4.36 15.10
N LYS A 115 3.38 -3.76 15.11
CA LYS A 115 4.28 -3.82 16.27
C LYS A 115 3.66 -3.23 17.54
N LEU A 116 2.97 -2.10 17.42
CA LEU A 116 2.25 -1.48 18.54
C LEU A 116 1.12 -2.36 19.05
N TYR A 117 0.34 -2.95 18.14
CA TYR A 117 -0.71 -3.91 18.46
C TYR A 117 -0.16 -5.10 19.26
N LEU A 118 0.93 -5.73 18.79
CA LEU A 118 1.57 -6.85 19.50
C LEU A 118 2.07 -6.44 20.89
N ARG A 119 2.70 -5.27 21.01
CA ARG A 119 3.16 -4.76 22.32
C ARG A 119 2.00 -4.54 23.28
N HIS A 120 0.88 -4.00 22.80
CA HIS A 120 -0.31 -3.80 23.63
C HIS A 120 -0.95 -5.13 24.06
N LYS A 121 -1.03 -6.10 23.14
CA LYS A 121 -1.52 -7.46 23.42
C LYS A 121 -0.66 -8.16 24.47
N ALA A 122 0.66 -8.09 24.35
CA ALA A 122 1.59 -8.67 25.33
C ALA A 122 1.46 -8.03 26.72
N LYS A 123 1.34 -6.70 26.79
CA LYS A 123 1.10 -5.98 28.05
C LYS A 123 -0.22 -6.40 28.72
N LYS A 124 -1.30 -6.54 27.94
CA LYS A 124 -2.60 -7.03 28.45
C LYS A 124 -2.51 -8.45 28.97
N ALA A 125 -1.82 -9.35 28.27
CA ALA A 125 -1.62 -10.73 28.72
C ALA A 125 -0.80 -10.79 30.02
N ALA A 126 0.27 -10.00 30.13
CA ALA A 126 1.07 -9.91 31.35
C ALA A 126 0.28 -9.35 32.54
N ALA A 127 -0.54 -8.32 32.33
CA ALA A 127 -1.41 -7.77 33.37
C ALA A 127 -2.47 -8.78 33.84
N ALA A 128 -3.08 -9.53 32.92
CA ALA A 128 -4.04 -10.58 33.26
C ALA A 128 -3.39 -11.72 34.08
N ALA A 129 -2.18 -12.16 33.69
CA ALA A 129 -1.44 -13.19 34.41
C ALA A 129 -1.00 -12.74 35.82
N ALA A 130 -0.66 -11.45 36.00
CA ALA A 130 -0.35 -10.89 37.31
C ALA A 130 -1.57 -10.84 38.24
N ALA A 131 -2.77 -10.57 37.70
CA ALA A 131 -4.01 -10.53 38.47
C ALA A 131 -4.51 -11.92 38.92
N THR A 132 -4.14 -13.00 38.21
CA THR A 132 -4.47 -14.38 38.63
C THR A 132 -3.53 -14.96 39.68
N ASN A 133 -2.36 -14.35 39.89
CA ASN A 133 -1.35 -14.80 40.85
C ASN A 133 -1.28 -13.94 42.13
N ALA A 134 -2.15 -12.91 42.24
CA ALA A 134 -2.28 -12.01 43.38
C ALA A 134 -3.55 -12.34 44.17
#